data_AF-A0A7Y5KHJ5-F1
#
_entry.id   AF-A0A7Y5KHJ5-F1
#
_cell.length_a   1.000
_cell.length_b   1.000
_cell.length_c   1.000
_cell.angle_alpha   90.00
_cell.angle_beta   90.00
_cell.angle_gamma   90.00
#
_symmetry.space_group_name_H-M   'P 1'
#
loop_
_entity.id
_entity.type
_entity.pdbx_description
1 polymer ?
#
loop_
_entity_poly.entity_id
_entity_poly.type
_entity_poly.pdbx_seq_one_letter_code
_entity_poly.pdbx_strand_id
1 'polypeptide(L)'
;QGKPWELRDYRITPLAEYQIRARVLGKERYRFGRESDLSPFDFALGWGPMSNQAIVDQLEISQSGRWYYWQAKSLPLPKQALINSSANTHIIPANEEIGELLALIRVGEIVTMRGYLVAVKANDGWQWRSSLSRNDAGQGACEVFWVEKVEIEP
;
A
#
# COMPACT_ATOMS: atom_id res chain seq x y z
N GLN A 1 19.44 -9.18 -4.01
CA GLN A 1 18.19 -8.93 -4.76
C GLN A 1 17.64 -10.28 -5.18
N GLY A 2 16.33 -10.50 -5.00
CA GLY A 2 15.69 -11.76 -5.38
C GLY A 2 15.65 -11.98 -6.89
N LYS A 3 15.38 -13.22 -7.33
CA LYS A 3 15.23 -13.54 -8.75
C LYS A 3 13.84 -13.09 -9.24
N PRO A 4 13.70 -12.46 -10.42
CA PRO A 4 12.39 -12.19 -11.00
C PRO A 4 11.57 -13.46 -11.22
N TRP A 5 10.25 -13.34 -11.17
CA TRP A 5 9.30 -14.42 -11.44
C TRP A 5 8.19 -13.97 -12.39
N GLU A 6 7.52 -14.94 -13.00
CA GLU A 6 6.37 -14.68 -13.88
C GLU A 6 5.07 -14.94 -13.10
N LEU A 7 4.11 -14.04 -13.26
CA LEU A 7 2.75 -14.17 -12.77
C LEU A 7 1.81 -13.83 -13.93
N ARG A 8 1.18 -14.85 -14.51
CA ARG A 8 0.36 -14.69 -15.74
C ARG A 8 1.20 -14.04 -16.85
N ASP A 9 0.74 -12.93 -17.42
CA ASP A 9 1.42 -12.16 -18.48
C ASP A 9 2.39 -11.09 -17.93
N TYR A 10 2.72 -11.15 -16.64
CA TYR A 10 3.52 -10.16 -15.94
C TYR A 10 4.83 -10.74 -15.41
N ARG A 11 5.93 -10.07 -15.70
CA ARG A 11 7.23 -10.30 -15.07
C ARG A 11 7.38 -9.42 -13.85
N ILE A 12 7.46 -10.04 -12.68
CA ILE A 12 7.65 -9.38 -11.39
C ILE A 12 9.13 -9.40 -11.02
N THR A 13 9.69 -8.24 -10.70
CA THR A 13 11.09 -8.07 -10.29
C THR A 13 11.14 -7.51 -8.87
N PRO A 14 11.70 -8.25 -7.90
CA PRO A 14 11.85 -7.73 -6.54
C PRO A 14 12.92 -6.65 -6.52
N LEU A 15 12.59 -5.50 -5.95
CA LEU A 15 13.49 -4.36 -5.82
C LEU A 15 14.13 -4.30 -4.43
N ALA A 16 13.33 -4.53 -3.39
CA ALA A 16 13.77 -4.54 -2.00
C ALA A 16 12.86 -5.43 -1.14
N GLU A 17 13.44 -6.09 -0.14
CA GLU A 17 12.65 -6.67 0.95
C GLU A 17 11.92 -5.55 1.68
N TYR A 18 10.66 -5.79 2.02
CA TYR A 18 9.81 -4.81 2.64
C TYR A 18 8.98 -5.42 3.74
N GLN A 19 9.02 -4.75 4.88
CA GLN A 19 8.18 -5.02 6.03
C GLN A 19 7.58 -3.70 6.49
N ILE A 20 6.31 -3.76 6.87
CA ILE A 20 5.61 -2.64 7.47
C ILE A 20 4.68 -3.13 8.57
N ARG A 21 4.70 -2.42 9.70
CA ARG A 21 3.67 -2.47 10.72
C ARG A 21 2.95 -1.12 10.71
N ALA A 22 1.67 -1.11 10.38
CA ALA A 22 0.93 0.13 10.21
C ALA A 22 -0.56 -0.04 10.55
N ARG A 23 -1.19 1.07 10.94
CA ARG A 23 -2.64 1.19 11.03
C ARG A 23 -3.21 1.33 9.61
N VAL A 24 -4.28 0.62 9.31
CA VAL A 24 -5.02 0.77 8.07
C VAL A 24 -5.93 1.98 8.20
N LEU A 25 -5.61 3.04 7.47
CA LEU A 25 -6.36 4.31 7.45
C LEU A 25 -7.49 4.28 6.42
N GLY A 26 -7.30 3.49 5.38
CA GLY A 26 -8.24 3.34 4.27
C GLY A 26 -7.94 2.06 3.53
N LYS A 27 -8.99 1.51 2.91
CA LYS A 27 -8.89 0.36 2.03
C LYS A 27 -9.86 0.55 0.88
N GLU A 28 -9.33 0.58 -0.34
CA GLU A 28 -10.12 0.68 -1.56
C GLU A 28 -9.96 -0.59 -2.40
N ARG A 29 -11.07 -1.06 -3.01
CA ARG A 29 -11.08 -2.30 -3.80
C ARG A 29 -11.28 -1.99 -5.27
N TYR A 30 -10.33 -2.40 -6.08
CA TYR A 30 -10.38 -2.22 -7.53
C TYR A 30 -10.77 -3.54 -8.21
N ARG A 31 -11.75 -3.46 -9.12
CA ARG A 31 -12.22 -4.60 -9.93
C ARG A 31 -12.01 -4.40 -11.43
N PHE A 32 -11.53 -3.23 -11.81
CA PHE A 32 -11.37 -2.81 -13.19
C PHE A 32 -10.00 -2.15 -13.37
N GLY A 33 -9.52 -2.17 -14.61
CA GLY A 33 -8.21 -1.67 -14.96
C GLY A 33 -7.12 -2.72 -14.80
N ARG A 34 -6.06 -2.59 -15.58
CA ARG A 34 -4.99 -3.58 -15.68
C ARG A 34 -4.28 -3.83 -14.35
N GLU A 35 -4.06 -2.77 -13.59
CA GLU A 35 -3.48 -2.81 -12.25
C GLU A 35 -4.30 -3.71 -11.31
N SER A 36 -5.62 -3.86 -11.54
CA SER A 36 -6.48 -4.68 -10.67
C SER A 36 -6.29 -6.18 -10.87
N ASP A 37 -5.68 -6.60 -11.99
CA ASP A 37 -5.30 -7.99 -12.23
C ASP A 37 -4.24 -8.48 -11.22
N LEU A 38 -3.44 -7.53 -10.71
CA LEU A 38 -2.33 -7.74 -9.79
C LEU A 38 -2.67 -7.25 -8.38
N SER A 39 -3.16 -6.01 -8.28
CA SER A 39 -3.44 -5.31 -7.03
C SER A 39 -4.95 -5.10 -6.85
N PRO A 40 -5.68 -6.07 -6.27
CA PRO A 40 -7.11 -5.94 -6.04
C PRO A 40 -7.46 -4.91 -4.95
N PHE A 41 -6.49 -4.57 -4.10
CA PHE A 41 -6.66 -3.59 -3.02
C PHE A 41 -5.55 -2.56 -3.03
N ASP A 42 -5.89 -1.33 -2.63
CA ASP A 42 -4.93 -0.34 -2.20
C ASP A 42 -5.21 0.01 -0.73
N PHE A 43 -4.17 0.02 0.08
CA PHE A 43 -4.26 0.40 1.50
C PHE A 43 -3.65 1.78 1.71
N ALA A 44 -4.39 2.67 2.35
CA ALA A 44 -3.79 3.83 2.99
C ALA A 44 -3.25 3.38 4.36
N LEU A 45 -1.94 3.43 4.54
CA LEU A 45 -1.24 2.94 5.73
C LEU A 45 -0.67 4.10 6.53
N GLY A 46 -0.84 4.06 7.84
CA GLY A 46 -0.32 5.04 8.79
C GLY A 46 0.61 4.42 9.83
N TRP A 47 1.80 5.00 10.01
CA TRP A 47 2.75 4.63 11.06
C TRP A 47 3.12 5.85 11.89
N GLY A 48 3.86 5.65 12.99
CA GLY A 48 4.25 6.75 13.88
C GLY A 48 3.02 7.58 14.32
N PRO A 49 3.03 8.92 14.13
CA PRO A 49 1.86 9.75 14.43
C PRO A 49 0.55 9.33 13.76
N MET A 50 0.60 8.82 12.52
CA MET A 50 -0.61 8.40 11.79
C MET A 50 -1.10 7.01 12.22
N SER A 51 -0.46 6.35 13.18
CA SER A 51 -1.05 5.18 13.85
C SER A 51 -1.84 5.55 15.11
N ASN A 52 -1.81 6.81 15.55
CA ASN A 52 -2.54 7.29 16.71
C ASN A 52 -3.98 7.68 16.33
N GLN A 53 -4.96 7.00 16.92
CA GLN A 53 -6.38 7.24 16.64
C GLN A 53 -6.80 8.70 16.92
N ALA A 54 -6.29 9.33 17.99
CA ALA A 54 -6.63 10.72 18.31
C ALA A 54 -6.14 11.74 17.25
N ILE A 55 -5.13 11.38 16.46
CA ILE A 55 -4.67 12.17 15.31
C ILE A 55 -5.55 11.86 14.10
N VAL A 56 -5.78 10.57 13.81
CA VAL A 56 -6.57 10.11 12.65
C VAL A 56 -8.01 10.61 12.72
N ASP A 57 -8.62 10.67 13.90
CA ASP A 57 -10.00 11.17 14.11
C ASP A 57 -10.18 12.64 13.73
N GLN A 58 -9.08 13.40 13.63
CA GLN A 58 -9.09 14.81 13.21
C GLN A 58 -8.91 14.97 11.69
N LEU A 59 -8.73 13.87 10.95
CA LEU A 59 -8.49 13.84 9.52
C LEU A 59 -9.68 13.21 8.79
N GLU A 60 -10.08 13.84 7.69
CA GLU A 60 -10.98 13.22 6.72
C GLU A 60 -10.12 12.53 5.67
N ILE A 61 -10.14 11.20 5.66
CA ILE A 61 -9.32 10.35 4.77
C ILE A 61 -10.23 9.71 3.71
N SER A 62 -9.78 9.72 2.46
CA SER A 62 -10.47 9.08 1.35
C SER A 62 -9.49 8.43 0.38
N GLN A 63 -9.96 7.49 -0.43
CA GLN A 63 -9.18 6.87 -1.50
C GLN A 63 -9.98 6.87 -2.80
N SER A 64 -9.30 7.14 -3.92
CA SER A 64 -9.87 7.07 -5.25
C SER A 64 -8.76 7.06 -6.31
N GLY A 65 -9.01 6.41 -7.45
CA GLY A 65 -8.13 6.47 -8.61
C GLY A 65 -6.70 5.95 -8.37
N ARG A 66 -6.53 5.00 -7.43
CA ARG A 66 -5.23 4.47 -6.95
C ARG A 66 -4.42 5.46 -6.10
N TRP A 67 -5.09 6.41 -5.45
CA TRP A 67 -4.47 7.38 -4.54
C TRP A 67 -5.25 7.45 -3.23
N TYR A 68 -4.60 7.98 -2.20
CA TYR A 68 -5.26 8.41 -0.97
C TYR A 68 -5.13 9.92 -0.80
N TYR A 69 -6.13 10.50 -0.16
CA TYR A 69 -6.22 11.91 0.13
C TYR A 69 -6.60 12.09 1.60
N TRP A 70 -6.10 13.16 2.20
CA TRP A 70 -6.51 13.55 3.55
C TRP A 70 -6.66 15.06 3.64
N GLN A 71 -7.60 15.50 4.46
CA GLN A 71 -7.79 16.90 4.81
C GLN A 71 -8.07 17.06 6.31
N ALA A 72 -7.77 18.23 6.86
CA ALA A 72 -7.98 18.54 8.26
C ALA A 72 -8.50 19.97 8.40
N LYS A 73 -9.47 20.19 9.29
CA LYS A 73 -9.96 21.55 9.60
C LYS A 73 -8.91 22.37 10.35
N SER A 74 -8.19 21.72 11.26
CA SER A 74 -7.00 22.23 11.93
C SER A 74 -5.97 21.11 11.94
N LEU A 75 -4.70 21.44 11.67
CA LEU A 75 -3.64 20.45 11.65
C LEU A 75 -3.28 20.03 13.09
N PRO A 76 -3.44 18.75 13.46
CA PRO A 76 -3.08 18.28 14.80
C PRO A 76 -1.55 18.22 15.02
N LEU A 77 -0.80 18.18 13.91
CA LEU A 77 0.66 18.12 13.85
C LEU A 77 1.16 18.89 12.62
N PRO A 78 2.45 19.25 12.53
CA PRO A 78 3.02 19.81 11.31
C PRO A 78 2.70 18.92 10.10
N LYS A 79 2.23 19.53 9.00
CA LYS A 79 1.80 18.82 7.78
C LYS A 79 2.83 17.78 7.31
N GLN A 80 4.11 18.11 7.36
CA GLN A 80 5.19 17.21 6.95
C GLN A 80 5.24 15.93 7.80
N ALA A 81 4.93 16.02 9.10
CA ALA A 81 4.89 14.86 9.98
C ALA A 81 3.77 13.89 9.57
N LEU A 82 2.61 14.40 9.17
CA LEU A 82 1.49 13.58 8.68
C LEU A 82 1.84 12.90 7.35
N ILE A 83 2.42 13.66 6.41
CA ILE A 83 2.87 13.16 5.09
C ILE A 83 3.91 12.05 5.26
N ASN A 84 4.95 12.28 6.06
CA ASN A 84 6.04 11.30 6.22
C ASN A 84 5.64 10.07 7.05
N SER A 85 4.42 10.06 7.57
CA SER A 85 3.89 9.02 8.45
C SER A 85 2.77 8.22 7.79
N SER A 86 2.46 8.46 6.51
CA SER A 86 1.43 7.71 5.81
C SER A 86 1.67 7.61 4.32
N ALA A 87 1.22 6.52 3.71
CA ALA A 87 1.33 6.29 2.28
C ALA A 87 0.15 5.48 1.75
N ASN A 88 -0.10 5.60 0.44
CA ASN A 88 -0.95 4.66 -0.29
C ASN A 88 -0.07 3.55 -0.88
N THR A 89 -0.40 2.32 -0.56
CA THR A 89 0.34 1.12 -0.97
C THR A 89 -0.57 0.25 -1.82
N HIS A 90 -0.11 -0.09 -3.02
CA HIS A 90 -0.77 -1.04 -3.91
C HIS A 90 -0.40 -2.46 -3.47
N ILE A 91 -1.39 -3.26 -3.11
CA ILE A 91 -1.19 -4.57 -2.50
C ILE A 91 -1.36 -5.68 -3.54
N ILE A 92 -0.26 -6.36 -3.87
CA ILE A 92 -0.25 -7.55 -4.71
C ILE A 92 -0.14 -8.79 -3.80
N PRO A 93 -1.19 -9.62 -3.67
CA PRO A 93 -1.12 -10.84 -2.87
C PRO A 93 -0.22 -11.87 -3.55
N ALA A 94 0.66 -12.53 -2.80
CA ALA A 94 1.55 -13.54 -3.36
C ALA A 94 0.83 -14.80 -3.84
N ASN A 95 -0.35 -15.09 -3.27
CA ASN A 95 -1.21 -16.22 -3.60
C ASN A 95 -2.66 -15.93 -3.16
N GLU A 96 -3.57 -16.86 -3.43
CA GLU A 96 -5.00 -16.73 -3.11
C GLU A 96 -5.26 -16.61 -1.61
N GLU A 97 -4.60 -17.44 -0.78
CA GLU A 97 -4.72 -17.41 0.68
C GLU A 97 -4.38 -16.03 1.27
N ILE A 98 -3.26 -15.43 0.82
CA ILE A 98 -2.89 -14.06 1.23
C ILE A 98 -3.93 -13.05 0.73
N GLY A 99 -4.46 -13.24 -0.47
CA GLY A 99 -5.54 -12.40 -1.02
C GLY A 99 -6.80 -12.41 -0.14
N GLU A 100 -7.19 -13.57 0.37
CA GLU A 100 -8.33 -13.71 1.29
C GLU A 100 -8.07 -13.02 2.63
N LEU A 101 -6.89 -13.22 3.23
CA LEU A 101 -6.52 -12.55 4.49
C LEU A 101 -6.52 -11.02 4.32
N LEU A 102 -5.94 -10.52 3.22
CA LEU A 102 -5.96 -9.09 2.89
C LEU A 102 -7.40 -8.57 2.68
N ALA A 103 -8.30 -9.39 2.15
CA ALA A 103 -9.70 -9.03 1.96
C ALA A 103 -10.46 -8.88 3.28
N LEU A 104 -10.05 -9.58 4.34
CA LEU A 104 -10.68 -9.50 5.67
C LEU A 104 -10.27 -8.26 6.48
N ILE A 105 -9.09 -7.69 6.20
CA ILE A 105 -8.56 -6.51 6.90
C ILE A 105 -9.54 -5.32 6.83
N ARG A 106 -9.71 -4.65 7.97
CA ARG A 106 -10.60 -3.50 8.15
C ARG A 106 -9.82 -2.22 8.42
N VAL A 107 -10.46 -1.10 8.08
CA VAL A 107 -9.97 0.23 8.48
C VAL A 107 -9.94 0.31 10.01
N GLY A 108 -8.84 0.82 10.56
CA GLY A 108 -8.58 0.93 11.98
C GLY A 108 -7.74 -0.20 12.57
N GLU A 109 -7.60 -1.34 11.87
CA GLU A 109 -6.75 -2.44 12.33
C GLU A 109 -5.27 -2.09 12.19
N ILE A 110 -4.44 -2.64 13.07
CA ILE A 110 -2.99 -2.61 12.93
C ILE A 110 -2.57 -3.92 12.29
N VAL A 111 -1.80 -3.83 11.21
CA VAL A 111 -1.36 -5.00 10.45
C VAL A 111 0.15 -4.99 10.31
N THR A 112 0.74 -6.18 10.35
CA THR A 112 2.12 -6.40 9.95
C THR A 112 2.12 -7.16 8.63
N MET A 113 2.75 -6.60 7.60
CA MET A 113 2.89 -7.21 6.28
C MET A 113 4.35 -7.35 5.90
N ARG A 114 4.69 -8.44 5.21
CA ARG A 114 6.06 -8.74 4.73
C ARG A 114 6.06 -9.25 3.30
N GLY A 115 7.11 -8.94 2.57
CA GLY A 115 7.38 -9.41 1.22
C GLY A 115 8.35 -8.47 0.51
N TYR A 116 7.99 -7.97 -0.69
CA TYR A 116 8.89 -7.18 -1.53
C TYR A 116 8.24 -5.95 -2.14
N LEU A 117 8.96 -4.83 -2.18
CA LEU A 117 8.67 -3.79 -3.17
C LEU A 117 9.08 -4.30 -4.55
N VAL A 118 8.21 -4.17 -5.54
CA VAL A 118 8.42 -4.77 -6.86
C VAL A 118 8.35 -3.77 -8.00
N ALA A 119 8.97 -4.13 -9.12
CA ALA A 119 8.65 -3.61 -10.43
C ALA A 119 7.96 -4.71 -11.25
N VAL A 120 6.95 -4.33 -12.00
CA VAL A 120 6.18 -5.20 -12.88
C VAL A 120 6.36 -4.72 -14.31
N LYS A 121 6.54 -5.66 -15.23
CA LYS A 121 6.49 -5.42 -16.68
C LYS A 121 5.60 -6.44 -17.34
N ALA A 122 4.92 -6.03 -18.40
CA ALA A 122 4.20 -6.93 -19.28
C ALA A 122 4.81 -6.92 -20.70
N ASN A 123 4.46 -7.92 -21.50
CA ASN A 123 5.04 -8.14 -22.83
C ASN A 123 4.71 -7.04 -23.85
N ASP A 124 3.65 -6.28 -23.62
CA ASP A 124 3.22 -5.16 -24.47
C ASP A 124 3.86 -3.80 -24.08
N GLY A 125 4.84 -3.82 -23.17
CA GLY A 125 5.58 -2.64 -22.75
C GLY A 125 4.97 -1.88 -21.56
N TRP A 126 3.82 -2.31 -21.04
CA TRP A 126 3.29 -1.75 -19.80
C TRP A 126 4.22 -2.03 -18.62
N GLN A 127 4.36 -1.04 -17.74
CA GLN A 127 5.23 -1.12 -16.58
C GLN A 127 4.60 -0.47 -15.36
N TRP A 128 4.86 -1.03 -14.18
CA TRP A 128 4.47 -0.46 -12.91
C TRP A 128 5.58 -0.69 -11.90
N ARG A 129 6.18 0.38 -11.38
CA ARG A 129 7.36 0.30 -10.54
C ARG A 129 7.10 0.94 -9.20
N SER A 130 7.41 0.22 -8.12
CA SER A 130 7.35 0.76 -6.76
C SER A 130 8.30 1.95 -6.59
N SER A 131 7.87 2.95 -5.82
CA SER A 131 8.80 3.84 -5.12
C SER A 131 9.68 3.02 -4.16
N LEU A 132 10.92 3.46 -3.96
CA LEU A 132 11.83 2.94 -2.92
C LEU A 132 12.07 3.94 -1.79
N SER A 133 11.58 5.16 -1.93
CA SER A 133 11.71 6.23 -0.94
C SER A 133 10.37 6.42 -0.24
N ARG A 134 10.42 6.39 1.10
CA ARG A 134 9.25 6.57 1.97
C ARG A 134 8.86 8.05 2.15
N ASN A 135 9.68 8.98 1.67
CA ASN A 135 9.46 10.43 1.81
C ASN A 135 9.01 11.10 0.50
N ASP A 136 8.78 10.33 -0.55
CA ASP A 136 8.33 10.89 -1.83
C ASP A 136 6.83 11.19 -1.73
N ALA A 137 6.40 12.37 -2.18
CA ALA A 137 4.99 12.72 -2.30
C ALA A 137 4.69 13.08 -3.77
N GLY A 138 3.59 12.58 -4.34
CA GLY A 138 3.15 12.88 -5.71
C GLY A 138 3.07 11.66 -6.64
N GLN A 139 2.97 11.92 -7.96
CA GLN A 139 2.89 10.86 -8.98
C GLN A 139 4.18 10.04 -9.03
N GLY A 140 4.12 8.76 -8.62
CA GLY A 140 5.27 7.85 -8.56
C GLY A 140 5.79 7.54 -7.15
N ALA A 141 5.16 8.08 -6.11
CA ALA A 141 5.52 7.84 -4.71
C ALA A 141 4.95 6.55 -4.10
N CYS A 142 3.95 5.93 -4.73
CA CYS A 142 3.26 4.81 -4.13
C CYS A 142 4.09 3.52 -4.18
N GLU A 143 4.07 2.78 -3.08
CA GLU A 143 4.67 1.46 -3.03
C GLU A 143 3.83 0.45 -3.81
N VAL A 144 4.49 -0.37 -4.63
CA VAL A 144 3.90 -1.58 -5.23
C VAL A 144 4.44 -2.77 -4.45
N PHE A 145 3.60 -3.31 -3.56
CA PHE A 145 4.02 -4.24 -2.53
C PHE A 145 3.49 -5.65 -2.81
N TRP A 146 4.40 -6.56 -3.14
CA TRP A 146 4.15 -7.99 -3.14
C TRP A 146 4.14 -8.52 -1.71
N VAL A 147 2.97 -8.96 -1.23
CA VAL A 147 2.76 -9.41 0.15
C VAL A 147 2.77 -10.92 0.21
N GLU A 148 3.70 -11.47 0.99
CA GLU A 148 3.84 -12.92 1.21
C GLU A 148 3.31 -13.35 2.58
N LYS A 149 3.26 -12.41 3.54
CA LYS A 149 2.74 -12.64 4.89
C LYS A 149 1.98 -11.43 5.37
N VAL A 150 0.87 -11.69 6.05
CA VAL A 150 0.05 -10.66 6.69
C VAL A 150 -0.48 -11.18 8.03
N GLU A 151 -0.38 -10.34 9.05
CA GLU A 151 -0.86 -10.61 10.40
C GLU A 151 -1.66 -9.39 10.87
N ILE A 152 -2.86 -9.62 11.41
CA ILE A 152 -3.68 -8.59 12.04
C ILE A 152 -3.39 -8.65 13.53
N GLU A 153 -3.09 -7.51 14.14
CA GLU A 153 -2.90 -7.43 15.59
C GLU A 153 -4.25 -7.50 16.33
N PRO A 154 -4.29 -8.22 17.46
CA PRO A 154 -5.50 -8.38 18.28
C PRO A 154 -5.93 -7.08 18.98
#